data_AF-A0A485AWJ7-F1
#
_entry.id   AF-A0A485AWJ7-F1
#
_cell.length_a   1.000
_cell.length_b   1.000
_cell.length_c   1.000
_cell.angle_alpha   90.00
_cell.angle_beta   90.00
_cell.angle_gamma   90.00
#
_symmetry.space_group_name_H-M   'P 1'
#
loop_
_entity.id
_entity.type
_entity.pdbx_description
1 polymer ?
#
loop_
_entity_poly.entity_id
_entity_poly.type
_entity_poly.pdbx_seq_one_letter_code
_entity_poly.pdbx_strand_id
1 'polypeptide(L)'
;MWGCLAFYLIFLTALEMKLELWGLGLIILGFLLLARAVIIHVDWSLLLVFMVMFIDVHLLTQLPALHQVLSGVGQLSAGGLWLSTIGLSQFISNVPATILLLNYVPPSTLLAWAVNVGGFGLLPGSLANLIALRMASDRRIWWRFHLYSLPLLLWAALVGYALLLFIA
;
A
#
# COMPACT_ATOMS: atom_id res chain seq x y z
N MET A 1 -5.43 -20.86 14.00
CA MET A 1 -6.28 -19.77 13.47
C MET A 1 -6.87 -18.91 14.58
N TRP A 2 -7.68 -19.47 15.48
CA TRP A 2 -8.31 -18.72 16.60
C TRP A 2 -7.33 -18.01 17.54
N GLY A 3 -6.20 -18.64 17.89
CA GLY A 3 -5.15 -18.00 18.70
C GLY A 3 -4.55 -16.76 18.03
N CYS A 4 -4.34 -16.80 16.71
CA CYS A 4 -3.86 -15.63 15.96
C CYS A 4 -4.87 -14.50 15.96
N LEU A 5 -6.16 -14.82 15.79
CA LEU A 5 -7.23 -13.83 15.84
C LEU A 5 -7.33 -13.18 17.23
N ALA A 6 -7.24 -13.98 18.29
CA ALA A 6 -7.25 -13.48 19.66
C ALA A 6 -6.06 -12.54 19.94
N PHE A 7 -4.84 -12.97 19.60
CA PHE A 7 -3.65 -12.13 19.75
C PHE A 7 -3.71 -10.85 18.91
N TYR A 8 -4.28 -10.91 17.72
CA TYR A 8 -4.51 -9.74 16.87
C TYR A 8 -5.45 -8.73 17.55
N LEU A 9 -6.59 -9.18 18.09
CA LEU A 9 -7.52 -8.31 18.81
C LEU A 9 -6.89 -7.71 20.08
N ILE A 10 -6.16 -8.52 20.86
CA ILE A 10 -5.44 -8.05 22.06
C ILE A 10 -4.40 -6.98 21.69
N PHE A 11 -3.71 -7.15 20.57
CA PHE A 11 -2.74 -6.16 20.11
C PHE A 11 -3.40 -4.87 19.66
N LEU A 12 -4.51 -4.95 18.92
CA LEU A 12 -5.26 -3.77 18.50
C LEU A 12 -5.74 -2.96 19.71
N THR A 13 -6.28 -3.62 20.74
CA THR A 13 -6.71 -2.91 21.96
C THR A 13 -5.52 -2.30 22.71
N ALA A 14 -4.40 -3.03 22.82
CA ALA A 14 -3.18 -2.49 23.42
C ALA A 14 -2.65 -1.27 22.66
N LEU A 15 -2.72 -1.29 21.32
CA LEU A 15 -2.32 -0.18 20.45
C LEU A 15 -3.20 1.05 20.63
N GLU A 16 -4.53 0.88 20.71
CA GLU A 16 -5.46 1.97 21.03
C GLU A 16 -5.19 2.59 22.41
N MET A 17 -4.72 1.77 23.36
CA MET A 17 -4.34 2.21 24.71
C MET A 17 -2.92 2.78 24.82
N LYS A 18 -2.17 2.91 23.71
CA LYS A 18 -0.75 3.34 23.69
C LYS A 18 0.18 2.43 24.52
N LEU A 19 -0.13 1.13 24.54
CA LEU A 19 0.65 0.08 25.19
C LEU A 19 1.22 -0.88 24.13
N GLU A 20 1.57 -0.37 22.95
CA GLU A 20 1.98 -1.16 21.78
C GLU A 20 3.18 -2.08 22.06
N LEU A 21 4.16 -1.63 22.84
CA LEU A 21 5.33 -2.43 23.21
C LEU A 21 4.94 -3.62 24.12
N TRP A 22 4.01 -3.41 25.06
CA TRP A 22 3.51 -4.45 25.95
C TRP A 22 2.63 -5.45 25.19
N GLY A 23 1.77 -4.95 24.30
CA GLY A 23 0.97 -5.78 23.40
C GLY A 23 1.87 -6.66 22.51
N LEU A 24 2.92 -6.09 21.92
CA LEU A 24 3.89 -6.83 21.13
C LEU A 24 4.61 -7.90 21.95
N GLY A 25 5.06 -7.57 23.15
CA GLY A 25 5.70 -8.51 24.08
C GLY A 25 4.79 -9.69 24.43
N LEU A 26 3.50 -9.41 24.68
CA LEU A 26 2.49 -10.44 24.95
C LEU A 26 2.27 -11.36 23.74
N ILE A 27 2.20 -10.82 22.53
CA ILE A 27 2.09 -11.64 21.30
C ILE A 27 3.30 -12.55 21.14
N ILE A 28 4.51 -11.99 21.27
CA ILE A 28 5.75 -12.76 21.11
C ILE A 28 5.81 -13.88 22.15
N LEU A 29 5.57 -13.57 23.42
CA LEU A 29 5.54 -14.56 24.48
C LEU A 29 4.45 -15.62 24.25
N GLY A 30 3.25 -15.18 23.89
CA GLY A 30 2.11 -16.05 23.60
C GLY A 30 2.40 -17.03 22.47
N PHE A 31 2.96 -16.57 21.35
CA PHE A 31 3.34 -17.45 20.25
C PHE A 31 4.58 -18.29 20.55
N LEU A 32 5.55 -17.81 21.33
CA LEU A 32 6.69 -18.62 21.78
C LEU A 32 6.20 -19.86 22.56
N LEU A 33 5.23 -19.66 23.45
CA LEU A 33 4.67 -20.73 24.30
C LEU A 33 3.72 -21.66 23.53
N LEU A 34 2.83 -21.10 22.71
CA LEU A 34 1.76 -21.87 22.06
C LEU A 34 2.14 -22.43 20.69
N ALA A 35 2.94 -21.69 19.91
CA ALA A 35 3.22 -22.03 18.51
C ALA A 35 4.49 -21.35 17.97
N ARG A 36 5.67 -21.71 18.50
CA ARG A 36 6.98 -21.16 18.09
C ARG A 36 7.22 -21.18 16.57
N ALA A 37 6.65 -22.17 15.89
CA ALA A 37 6.76 -22.31 14.44
C ALA A 37 6.19 -21.09 13.70
N VAL A 38 5.16 -20.44 14.24
CA VAL A 38 4.57 -19.24 13.65
C VAL A 38 5.59 -18.12 13.57
N ILE A 39 6.34 -17.85 14.65
CA ILE A 39 7.37 -16.80 14.68
C ILE A 39 8.51 -17.13 13.71
N ILE A 40 8.93 -18.39 13.66
CA ILE A 40 10.06 -18.82 12.81
C ILE A 40 9.73 -18.72 11.32
N HIS A 41 8.50 -19.06 10.93
CA HIS A 41 8.09 -19.12 9.52
C HIS A 41 7.41 -17.83 9.02
N VAL A 42 7.44 -16.74 9.80
CA VAL A 42 7.09 -15.41 9.27
C VAL A 42 8.06 -15.06 8.14
N ASP A 43 7.55 -14.46 7.07
CA ASP A 43 8.40 -13.88 6.02
C ASP A 43 9.05 -12.58 6.54
N TRP A 44 10.10 -12.73 7.35
CA TRP A 44 10.88 -11.63 7.90
C TRP A 44 11.51 -10.75 6.82
N SER A 45 11.78 -11.32 5.64
CA SER A 45 12.30 -10.56 4.49
C SER A 45 11.24 -9.60 3.97
N LEU A 46 9.97 -10.04 3.88
CA LEU A 46 8.86 -9.16 3.51
C LEU A 46 8.64 -8.04 4.54
N LEU A 47 8.68 -8.35 5.84
CA LEU A 47 8.59 -7.32 6.89
C LEU A 47 9.70 -6.28 6.78
N LEU A 48 10.94 -6.71 6.51
CA LEU A 48 12.07 -5.80 6.29
C LEU A 48 11.86 -4.92 5.04
N VAL A 49 11.36 -5.49 3.94
CA VAL A 49 11.01 -4.72 2.73
C VAL A 49 9.96 -3.65 3.04
N PHE A 50 8.95 -3.96 3.85
CA PHE A 50 7.98 -2.97 4.32
C PHE A 50 8.65 -1.84 5.13
N MET A 51 9.52 -2.18 6.09
CA MET A 51 10.24 -1.18 6.89
C MET A 51 11.09 -0.25 6.01
N VAL A 52 11.87 -0.81 5.08
CA VAL A 52 12.69 -0.03 4.14
C VAL A 52 11.81 0.85 3.26
N MET A 53 10.70 0.33 2.73
CA MET A 53 9.76 1.13 1.95
C MET A 53 9.29 2.36 2.72
N PHE A 54 8.88 2.23 3.99
CA PHE A 54 8.46 3.38 4.81
C PHE A 54 9.58 4.40 5.06
N ILE A 55 10.82 3.94 5.25
CA ILE A 55 12.00 4.82 5.35
C ILE A 55 12.19 5.58 4.03
N ASP A 56 12.11 4.88 2.89
CA ASP A 56 12.24 5.50 1.57
C ASP A 56 11.15 6.55 1.34
N VAL A 57 9.89 6.27 1.70
CA VAL A 57 8.79 7.26 1.62
C VAL A 57 9.11 8.49 2.45
N HIS A 58 9.57 8.30 3.69
CA HIS A 58 9.91 9.39 4.58
C HIS A 58 11.04 10.26 4.00
N LEU A 59 12.07 9.63 3.42
CA LEU A 59 13.14 10.35 2.74
C LEU A 59 12.64 11.09 1.50
N LEU A 60 11.80 10.45 0.68
CA LEU A 60 11.17 11.08 -0.49
C LEU A 60 10.34 12.32 -0.10
N THR A 61 9.60 12.25 1.01
CA THR A 61 8.81 13.38 1.52
C THR A 61 9.65 14.56 2.00
N GLN A 62 10.97 14.41 2.15
CA GLN A 62 11.89 15.49 2.51
C GLN A 62 12.63 16.07 1.30
N LEU A 63 12.49 15.47 0.11
CA LEU A 63 13.22 15.92 -1.08
C LEU A 63 12.61 17.23 -1.62
N PRO A 64 13.39 18.32 -1.71
CA PRO A 64 12.89 19.62 -2.18
C PRO A 64 12.32 19.58 -3.60
N ALA A 65 12.95 18.80 -4.49
CA ALA A 65 12.49 18.61 -5.86
C ALA A 65 11.07 18.02 -5.92
N LEU A 66 10.77 17.11 -4.99
CA LEU A 66 9.48 16.44 -4.94
C LEU A 66 8.39 17.40 -4.43
N HIS A 67 8.71 18.25 -3.44
CA HIS A 67 7.83 19.34 -3.01
C HIS A 67 7.53 20.31 -4.15
N GLN A 68 8.53 20.69 -4.95
CA GLN A 68 8.34 21.61 -6.06
C GLN A 68 7.38 21.04 -7.10
N VAL A 69 7.52 19.75 -7.45
CA VAL A 69 6.65 19.06 -8.41
C VAL A 69 5.24 18.84 -7.84
N LEU A 70 5.10 18.50 -6.56
CA LEU A 70 3.81 18.12 -5.96
C LEU A 70 3.03 19.29 -5.34
N SER A 71 3.67 20.45 -5.14
CA SER A 71 3.02 21.65 -4.58
C SER A 71 1.76 22.08 -5.34
N GLY A 72 1.71 21.86 -6.66
CA GLY A 72 0.57 22.16 -7.51
C GLY A 72 -0.54 21.09 -7.52
N VAL A 73 -0.30 19.91 -6.95
CA VAL A 73 -1.24 18.78 -7.03
C VAL A 73 -2.56 19.08 -6.32
N GLY A 74 -2.52 19.83 -5.21
CA GLY A 74 -3.72 20.27 -4.50
C GLY A 74 -4.59 21.27 -5.26
N GLN A 75 -4.08 21.87 -6.35
CA GLN A 75 -4.81 22.81 -7.19
C GLN A 75 -5.35 22.16 -8.48
N LEU A 76 -5.07 20.87 -8.70
CA LEU A 76 -5.57 20.16 -9.86
C LEU A 76 -7.10 19.99 -9.79
N SER A 77 -7.72 19.94 -10.97
CA SER A 77 -9.11 19.48 -11.07
C SER A 77 -9.25 18.04 -10.57
N ALA A 78 -10.47 17.62 -10.22
CA ALA A 78 -10.73 16.24 -9.79
C ALA A 78 -10.18 15.19 -10.77
N GLY A 79 -10.32 15.41 -12.08
CA GLY A 79 -9.75 14.53 -13.11
C GLY A 79 -8.21 14.58 -13.17
N GLY A 80 -7.63 15.77 -12.98
CA GLY A 80 -6.17 15.92 -12.90
C GLY A 80 -5.58 15.20 -11.69
N LEU A 81 -6.22 15.33 -10.52
CA LEU A 81 -5.84 14.63 -9.29
C LEU A 81 -6.02 13.11 -9.45
N TRP A 82 -7.10 12.65 -10.08
CA TRP A 82 -7.33 11.23 -10.37
C TRP A 82 -6.18 10.61 -11.18
N LEU A 83 -5.84 11.23 -12.31
CA LEU A 83 -4.80 10.72 -13.22
C LEU A 83 -3.40 10.83 -12.63
N SER A 84 -3.07 11.95 -11.98
CA SER A 84 -1.75 12.15 -11.36
C SER A 84 -1.53 11.17 -10.20
N THR A 85 -2.57 10.91 -9.41
CA THR A 85 -2.53 9.96 -8.31
C THR A 85 -2.37 8.52 -8.80
N ILE A 86 -3.12 8.12 -9.83
CA ILE A 86 -2.94 6.81 -10.49
C ILE A 86 -1.50 6.68 -10.98
N GLY A 87 -1.00 7.68 -11.71
CA GLY A 87 0.36 7.70 -12.23
C GLY A 87 1.40 7.55 -11.14
N LEU A 88 1.32 8.35 -10.08
CA LEU A 88 2.25 8.30 -8.95
C LEU A 88 2.24 6.92 -8.26
N SER A 89 1.04 6.37 -8.02
CA SER A 89 0.88 5.06 -7.41
C SER A 89 1.47 3.93 -8.25
N GLN A 90 1.56 4.06 -9.57
CA GLN A 90 2.19 3.05 -10.43
C GLN A 90 3.71 2.96 -10.22
N PHE A 91 4.35 4.08 -9.84
CA PHE A 91 5.81 4.16 -9.70
C PHE A 91 6.28 3.96 -8.25
N ILE A 92 5.56 4.52 -7.26
CA ILE A 92 5.97 4.50 -5.85
C ILE A 92 5.15 3.47 -5.04
N SER A 93 4.19 2.80 -5.67
CA SER A 93 3.19 1.92 -5.04
C SER A 93 2.08 2.64 -4.26
N ASN A 94 0.97 1.94 -4.07
CA ASN A 94 -0.24 2.48 -3.47
C ASN A 94 -0.05 3.05 -2.04
N VAL A 95 0.58 2.32 -1.13
CA VAL A 95 0.74 2.77 0.27
C VAL A 95 1.62 4.03 0.37
N PRO A 96 2.86 4.06 -0.17
CA PRO A 96 3.69 5.26 -0.26
C PRO A 96 3.05 6.45 -0.96
N ALA A 97 2.39 6.23 -2.10
CA ALA A 97 1.75 7.32 -2.83
C ALA A 97 0.65 7.99 -1.99
N THR A 98 -0.10 7.20 -1.22
CA THR A 98 -1.11 7.71 -0.28
C THR A 98 -0.46 8.60 0.79
N ILE A 99 0.56 8.07 1.49
CA ILE A 99 1.23 8.79 2.57
C ILE A 99 1.84 10.09 2.06
N LEU A 100 2.48 10.05 0.90
CA LEU A 100 3.08 11.21 0.27
C LEU A 100 2.04 12.27 -0.09
N LEU A 101 0.97 11.89 -0.81
CA LEU A 101 -0.06 12.83 -1.28
C LEU A 101 -0.89 13.44 -0.15
N LEU A 102 -1.07 12.73 0.97
CA LEU A 102 -1.75 13.26 2.15
C LEU A 102 -1.04 14.44 2.81
N ASN A 103 0.22 14.72 2.46
CA ASN A 103 0.90 15.95 2.88
C ASN A 103 0.48 17.19 2.07
N TYR A 104 -0.18 17.00 0.92
CA TYR A 104 -0.52 18.08 -0.03
C TYR A 104 -2.02 18.20 -0.29
N VAL A 105 -2.77 17.10 -0.16
CA VAL A 105 -4.20 17.01 -0.49
C VAL A 105 -4.95 16.39 0.69
N PRO A 106 -6.13 16.91 1.08
CA PRO A 106 -6.91 16.30 2.14
C PRO A 106 -7.33 14.86 1.79
N PRO A 107 -7.49 14.00 2.80
CA PRO A 107 -8.01 12.65 2.60
C PRO A 107 -9.43 12.73 2.00
N SER A 108 -9.62 12.04 0.88
CA SER A 108 -10.89 12.02 0.14
C SER A 108 -11.13 10.67 -0.52
N THR A 109 -12.38 10.37 -0.83
CA THR A 109 -12.76 9.16 -1.58
C THR A 109 -12.04 9.09 -2.92
N LEU A 110 -11.88 10.22 -3.60
CA LEU A 110 -11.14 10.32 -4.86
C LEU A 110 -9.70 9.86 -4.71
N LEU A 111 -8.99 10.39 -3.71
CA LEU A 111 -7.60 10.00 -3.46
C LEU A 111 -7.51 8.49 -3.14
N ALA A 112 -8.37 8.00 -2.24
CA ALA A 112 -8.39 6.59 -1.85
C ALA A 112 -8.65 5.65 -3.04
N TRP A 113 -9.57 6.01 -3.94
CA TRP A 113 -9.88 5.23 -5.13
C TRP A 113 -8.76 5.31 -6.16
N ALA A 114 -8.28 6.52 -6.47
CA ALA A 114 -7.25 6.74 -7.48
C ALA A 114 -5.94 5.99 -7.14
N VAL A 115 -5.52 6.04 -5.87
CA VAL A 115 -4.31 5.32 -5.44
C VAL A 115 -4.49 3.80 -5.57
N ASN A 116 -5.65 3.26 -5.20
CA ASN A 116 -5.90 1.82 -5.35
C ASN A 116 -5.99 1.38 -6.80
N VAL A 117 -6.64 2.17 -7.67
CA VAL A 117 -6.66 1.92 -9.12
C VAL A 117 -5.24 1.94 -9.68
N GLY A 118 -4.41 2.88 -9.23
CA GLY A 118 -2.99 2.94 -9.54
C GLY A 118 -2.17 1.74 -9.06
N GLY A 119 -2.72 0.86 -8.22
CA GLY A 119 -2.10 -0.40 -7.84
C GLY A 119 -2.16 -1.49 -8.91
N PHE A 120 -3.08 -1.41 -9.88
CA PHE A 120 -3.35 -2.52 -10.80
C PHE A 120 -2.34 -2.69 -11.94
N GLY A 121 -1.59 -1.66 -12.32
CA GLY A 121 -0.86 -1.67 -13.59
C GLY A 121 0.53 -2.28 -13.50
N LEU A 122 1.53 -1.48 -13.13
CA LEU A 122 2.92 -1.90 -13.09
C LEU A 122 3.23 -2.75 -11.85
N LEU A 123 4.28 -3.56 -11.93
CA LEU A 123 4.79 -4.38 -10.84
C LEU A 123 5.16 -3.57 -9.59
N PRO A 124 5.88 -2.44 -9.70
CA PRO A 124 6.07 -1.54 -8.56
C PRO A 124 4.77 -0.87 -8.08
N GLY A 125 3.67 -0.94 -8.83
CA GLY A 125 2.43 -0.26 -8.47
C GLY A 125 1.75 -0.78 -7.20
N SER A 126 2.02 -2.03 -6.81
CA SER A 126 1.53 -2.59 -5.55
C SER A 126 2.39 -3.75 -5.07
N LEU A 127 2.49 -3.90 -3.75
CA LEU A 127 3.12 -5.07 -3.14
C LEU A 127 2.39 -6.36 -3.49
N ALA A 128 1.07 -6.32 -3.72
CA ALA A 128 0.31 -7.47 -4.19
C ALA A 128 0.85 -8.00 -5.54
N ASN A 129 1.29 -7.12 -6.44
CA ASN A 129 1.85 -7.49 -7.74
C ASN A 129 3.20 -8.20 -7.57
N LEU A 130 4.04 -7.72 -6.65
CA LEU A 130 5.31 -8.36 -6.31
C LEU A 130 5.13 -9.72 -5.64
N ILE A 131 4.11 -9.87 -4.78
CA ILE A 131 3.76 -11.15 -4.17
C ILE A 131 3.29 -12.14 -5.26
N ALA A 132 2.42 -11.71 -6.17
CA ALA A 132 1.94 -12.54 -7.27
C ALA A 132 3.10 -13.03 -8.16
N LEU A 133 4.08 -12.18 -8.45
CA LEU A 133 5.32 -12.59 -9.13
C LEU A 133 6.11 -13.63 -8.34
N ARG A 134 6.30 -13.43 -7.03
CA ARG A 134 7.05 -14.36 -6.19
C ARG A 134 6.38 -15.73 -6.10
N MET A 135 5.06 -15.77 -6.11
CA MET A 135 4.28 -17.01 -6.10
C MET A 135 4.33 -17.74 -7.45
N ALA A 136 4.46 -16.99 -8.54
CA ALA A 136 4.58 -17.56 -9.86
C ALA A 136 6.05 -17.86 -10.20
N SER A 137 6.44 -19.11 -10.02
CA SER A 137 7.79 -19.62 -10.34
C SER A 137 8.13 -19.68 -11.84
N ASP A 138 7.66 -18.74 -12.67
CA ASP A 138 7.94 -18.66 -14.12
C ASP A 138 8.38 -17.25 -14.54
N ARG A 139 9.56 -17.15 -15.14
CA ARG A 139 10.16 -15.91 -15.68
C ARG A 139 9.28 -15.21 -16.72
N ARG A 140 8.43 -15.96 -17.44
CA ARG A 140 7.51 -15.42 -18.46
C ARG A 140 6.35 -14.63 -17.88
N ILE A 141 6.11 -14.73 -16.57
CA ILE A 141 4.97 -14.06 -15.96
C ILE A 141 5.13 -12.53 -15.97
N TRP A 142 6.36 -12.00 -16.04
CA TRP A 142 6.61 -10.56 -16.11
C TRP A 142 5.82 -9.90 -17.25
N TRP A 143 5.89 -10.46 -18.46
CA TRP A 143 5.16 -9.93 -19.63
C TRP A 143 3.67 -10.24 -19.58
N ARG A 144 3.30 -11.46 -19.17
CA ARG A 144 1.88 -11.86 -19.06
C ARG A 144 1.13 -11.03 -18.04
N PHE A 145 1.77 -10.71 -16.92
CA PHE A 145 1.21 -9.83 -15.91
C PHE A 145 0.82 -8.48 -16.53
N HIS A 146 1.77 -7.80 -17.18
CA HIS A 146 1.52 -6.50 -17.82
C HIS A 146 0.46 -6.54 -18.92
N LEU A 147 0.35 -7.66 -19.65
CA LEU A 147 -0.68 -7.85 -20.66
C LEU A 147 -2.10 -7.84 -20.08
N TYR A 148 -2.30 -8.34 -18.86
CA TYR A 148 -3.61 -8.32 -18.19
C TYR A 148 -3.80 -7.08 -17.31
N SER A 149 -2.72 -6.61 -16.69
CA SER A 149 -2.75 -5.59 -15.67
C SER A 149 -2.94 -4.18 -16.25
N LEU A 150 -2.39 -3.88 -17.43
CA LEU A 150 -2.56 -2.59 -18.10
C LEU A 150 -3.98 -2.39 -18.65
N PRO A 151 -4.61 -3.37 -19.34
CA PRO A 151 -6.03 -3.27 -19.69
C PRO A 151 -6.92 -3.13 -18.46
N LEU A 152 -6.63 -3.87 -17.38
CA LEU A 152 -7.37 -3.75 -16.12
C LEU A 152 -7.21 -2.35 -15.51
N LEU A 153 -6.00 -1.79 -15.53
CA LEU A 153 -5.75 -0.41 -15.07
C LEU A 153 -6.59 0.58 -15.86
N LEU A 154 -6.58 0.49 -17.19
CA LEU A 154 -7.36 1.40 -18.04
C LEU A 154 -8.86 1.26 -17.77
N TRP A 155 -9.36 0.03 -17.69
CA TRP A 155 -10.74 -0.24 -17.35
C TRP A 155 -11.12 0.33 -15.98
N ALA A 156 -10.30 0.07 -14.95
CA ALA A 156 -10.53 0.55 -13.59
C ALA A 156 -10.40 2.07 -13.48
N ALA A 157 -9.50 2.70 -14.23
CA ALA A 157 -9.35 4.15 -14.29
C ALA A 157 -10.59 4.83 -14.90
N LEU A 158 -11.15 4.26 -15.96
CA LEU A 158 -12.33 4.81 -16.63
C LEU A 158 -13.61 4.54 -15.83
N VAL A 159 -13.85 3.27 -15.48
CA VAL A 159 -15.05 2.86 -14.74
C VAL A 159 -15.05 3.44 -13.32
N GLY A 160 -13.89 3.41 -12.64
CA GLY A 160 -13.75 3.98 -11.30
C GLY A 160 -14.02 5.48 -11.28
N TYR A 161 -13.50 6.23 -12.27
CA TYR A 161 -13.80 7.66 -12.37
C TYR A 161 -15.26 7.93 -12.70
N ALA A 162 -15.85 7.18 -13.63
CA ALA A 162 -17.27 7.30 -13.96
C ALA A 162 -18.16 7.04 -12.73
N LEU A 163 -17.91 5.95 -12.00
CA LEU A 163 -18.62 5.64 -10.75
C LEU A 163 -18.44 6.72 -9.71
N LEU A 164 -17.24 7.29 -9.58
CA LEU A 164 -16.98 8.38 -8.65
C LEU A 164 -17.82 9.62 -8.97
N LEU A 165 -18.01 9.95 -10.26
CA LEU A 165 -18.89 11.04 -10.69
C LEU A 165 -20.39 10.76 -10.45
N PHE A 166 -20.79 9.50 -10.31
CA PHE A 166 -22.18 9.14 -9.98
C PHE A 166 -22.45 9.16 -8.48
N ILE A 167 -21.42 8.94 -7.64
CA ILE A 167 -21.56 8.77 -6.19
C ILE A 167 -21.18 10.04 -5.41
N ALA A 168 -20.29 10.88 -5.98
CA ALA A 168 -19.84 12.15 -5.39
C ALA A 168 -20.60 13.35 -5.95
#